data_AF-A0A934AYW8-F1
#
_entry.id   AF-A0A934AYW8-F1
#
_cell.length_a   1.000
_cell.length_b   1.000
_cell.length_c   1.000
_cell.angle_alpha   90.00
_cell.angle_beta   90.00
_cell.angle_gamma   90.00
#
_symmetry.space_group_name_H-M   'P 1'
#
loop_
_entity.id
_entity.type
_entity.pdbx_description
1 polymer ?
#
loop_
_entity_poly.entity_id
_entity_poly.type
_entity_poly.pdbx_seq_one_letter_code
_entity_poly.pdbx_strand_id
1 'polypeptide(L)'
;MSIELSLYAELLGNIKSRIRQAQIKATISANTEMILMYWDIGRIITERQQHEGWGTGFLRRLAGDLKNELPAIKGFSERNIKLMTQFYREYPNLMTIGQRAVAQ
;
A
#
# COMPACT_ATOMS: atom_id res chain seq x y z
N MET A 1 -47.65 -0.59 -12.74
CA MET A 1 -46.73 0.47 -13.23
C MET A 1 -46.01 1.22 -12.09
N SER A 2 -46.70 1.79 -11.10
CA SER A 2 -46.04 2.48 -9.97
C SER A 2 -45.21 1.56 -9.06
N ILE A 3 -45.68 0.33 -8.83
CA ILE A 3 -44.98 -0.68 -8.02
C ILE A 3 -43.68 -1.14 -8.70
N GLU A 4 -43.70 -1.44 -10.00
CA GLU A 4 -42.51 -1.85 -10.75
C GLU A 4 -41.42 -0.78 -10.75
N LEU A 5 -41.79 0.50 -10.90
CA LEU A 5 -40.84 1.62 -10.83
C LEU A 5 -40.20 1.74 -9.43
N SER A 6 -40.98 1.53 -8.37
CA SER A 6 -40.47 1.51 -6.99
C SER A 6 -39.51 0.34 -6.76
N LEU A 7 -39.89 -0.87 -7.19
CA LEU A 7 -39.06 -2.07 -7.05
C LEU A 7 -37.75 -1.95 -7.83
N TYR A 8 -37.79 -1.36 -9.02
CA TYR A 8 -36.58 -1.11 -9.80
C TYR A 8 -35.69 -0.06 -9.14
N ALA A 9 -36.25 1.03 -8.60
CA ALA A 9 -35.49 2.05 -7.89
C ALA A 9 -34.79 1.47 -6.65
N GLU A 10 -35.47 0.60 -5.91
CA GLU A 10 -34.91 -0.13 -4.78
C GLU A 10 -33.78 -1.09 -5.22
N LEU A 11 -34.01 -1.91 -6.25
CA LEU A 11 -33.00 -2.79 -6.83
C LEU A 11 -31.74 -2.01 -7.24
N LEU A 12 -31.92 -0.90 -7.97
CA LEU A 12 -30.84 -0.03 -8.41
C LEU A 12 -30.10 0.60 -7.21
N GLY A 13 -30.83 1.00 -6.16
CA GLY A 13 -30.25 1.48 -4.91
C GLY A 13 -29.35 0.43 -4.25
N ASN A 14 -29.86 -0.79 -4.12
CA ASN A 14 -29.15 -1.92 -3.51
C ASN A 14 -27.89 -2.29 -4.29
N ILE A 15 -27.97 -2.39 -5.62
CA ILE A 15 -26.82 -2.69 -6.48
C ILE A 15 -25.75 -1.59 -6.37
N LYS A 16 -26.13 -0.31 -6.45
CA LYS A 16 -25.19 0.81 -6.29
C LYS A 16 -24.50 0.78 -4.94
N SER A 17 -25.24 0.50 -3.87
CA SER A 17 -24.68 0.38 -2.52
C SER A 17 -23.64 -0.74 -2.45
N ARG A 18 -23.97 -1.92 -2.98
CA ARG A 18 -23.04 -3.07 -2.99
C ARG A 18 -21.77 -2.79 -3.78
N ILE A 19 -21.88 -2.13 -4.95
CA ILE A 19 -20.73 -1.75 -5.78
C ILE A 19 -19.82 -0.78 -5.01
N ARG A 20 -20.38 0.27 -4.41
CA ARG A 20 -19.60 1.27 -3.64
C ARG A 20 -18.90 0.63 -2.44
N GLN A 21 -19.59 -0.23 -1.70
CA GLN A 21 -18.99 -0.98 -0.59
C GLN A 21 -17.82 -1.85 -1.05
N ALA A 22 -17.97 -2.56 -2.18
CA ALA A 22 -16.90 -3.38 -2.73
C ALA A 22 -15.68 -2.53 -3.15
N GLN A 23 -15.90 -1.39 -3.79
CA GLN A 23 -14.83 -0.46 -4.18
C GLN A 23 -14.09 0.11 -2.97
N ILE A 24 -14.81 0.54 -1.93
CA ILE A 24 -14.21 1.05 -0.69
C ILE A 24 -13.33 -0.03 -0.06
N LYS A 25 -13.84 -1.28 0.04
CA LYS A 25 -13.07 -2.40 0.58
C LYS A 25 -11.80 -2.66 -0.24
N ALA A 26 -11.91 -2.68 -1.57
CA ALA A 26 -10.76 -2.89 -2.45
C ALA A 26 -9.71 -1.79 -2.28
N THR A 27 -10.12 -0.52 -2.21
CA THR A 27 -9.21 0.61 -1.99
C THR A 27 -8.52 0.52 -0.64
N ILE A 28 -9.24 0.17 0.44
CA ILE A 28 -8.64 -0.01 1.76
C ILE A 28 -7.61 -1.14 1.73
N SER A 29 -7.95 -2.31 1.19
CA SER A 29 -7.04 -3.45 1.10
C SER A 29 -5.79 -3.11 0.29
N ALA A 30 -5.94 -2.43 -0.86
CA ALA A 30 -4.80 -2.01 -1.67
C ALA A 30 -3.91 -0.99 -0.94
N ASN A 31 -4.51 -0.02 -0.24
CA ASN A 31 -3.75 0.96 0.54
C ASN A 31 -3.01 0.32 1.72
N THR A 32 -3.64 -0.64 2.42
CA THR A 32 -3.01 -1.40 3.49
C THR A 32 -1.78 -2.15 2.96
N GLU A 33 -1.93 -2.86 1.84
CA GLU A 33 -0.81 -3.58 1.23
C GLU A 33 0.31 -2.62 0.80
N MET A 34 -0.03 -1.47 0.22
CA MET A 34 0.96 -0.47 -0.17
C MET A 34 1.78 0.03 1.02
N ILE A 35 1.15 0.28 2.17
CA ILE A 35 1.84 0.71 3.40
C ILE A 35 2.75 -0.40 3.92
N LEU A 36 2.25 -1.64 3.98
CA LEU A 36 3.03 -2.79 4.43
C LEU A 36 4.24 -3.06 3.52
N MET A 37 4.04 -2.98 2.21
CA MET A 37 5.11 -3.11 1.21
C MET A 37 6.20 -2.05 1.40
N TYR A 38 5.82 -0.77 1.58
CA TYR A 38 6.80 0.30 1.81
C TYR A 38 7.59 0.11 3.09
N TRP A 39 6.94 -0.37 4.15
CA TRP A 39 7.62 -0.72 5.39
C TRP A 39 8.62 -1.87 5.18
N ASP A 40 8.21 -2.94 4.50
CA ASP A 40 9.05 -4.12 4.29
C ASP A 40 10.24 -3.83 3.38
N ILE A 41 10.07 -3.00 2.34
CA ILE A 41 11.20 -2.51 1.53
C ILE A 41 12.19 -1.73 2.40
N GLY A 42 11.68 -0.87 3.29
CA GLY A 42 12.51 -0.16 4.26
C GLY A 42 13.34 -1.09 5.15
N ARG A 43 12.71 -2.18 5.62
CA ARG A 43 13.34 -3.25 6.40
C ARG A 43 14.46 -3.93 5.61
N ILE A 44 14.14 -4.47 4.44
CA ILE A 44 15.09 -5.18 3.56
C ILE A 44 16.33 -4.33 3.29
N ILE A 45 16.14 -3.05 2.95
CA ILE A 45 17.25 -2.15 2.65
C ILE A 45 18.08 -1.86 3.90
N THR A 46 17.44 -1.58 5.03
CA THR A 46 18.15 -1.25 6.28
C THR A 46 18.99 -2.41 6.77
N GLU A 47 18.45 -3.65 6.73
CA GLU A 47 19.18 -4.87 7.10
C GLU A 47 20.41 -5.07 6.19
N ARG A 48 20.26 -4.89 4.87
CA ARG A 48 21.38 -4.98 3.92
C ARG A 48 22.44 -3.91 4.14
N GLN A 49 22.05 -2.67 4.40
CA GLN A 49 23.00 -1.60 4.68
C GLN A 49 23.81 -1.85 5.96
N GLN A 50 23.20 -2.46 6.99
CA GLN A 50 23.89 -2.82 8.23
C GLN A 50 24.91 -3.94 8.02
N HIS A 51 24.60 -4.93 7.19
CA HIS A 51 25.48 -6.08 6.95
C HIS A 51 26.63 -5.77 5.97
N GLU A 52 26.34 -4.99 4.92
CA GLU A 52 27.25 -4.81 3.77
C GLU A 52 27.90 -3.42 3.71
N GLY A 53 27.53 -2.50 4.62
CA GLY A 53 28.11 -1.15 4.68
C GLY A 53 27.75 -0.23 3.51
N TRP A 54 26.65 -0.50 2.80
CA TRP A 54 26.29 0.24 1.59
C TRP A 54 25.90 1.70 1.86
N GLY A 55 26.66 2.62 1.28
CA GLY A 55 26.44 4.07 1.36
C GLY A 55 25.32 4.59 0.44
N THR A 56 25.18 5.92 0.37
CA THR A 56 24.08 6.61 -0.32
C THR A 56 23.99 6.35 -1.82
N GLY A 57 25.10 5.99 -2.48
CA GLY A 57 25.12 5.64 -3.91
C GLY A 57 24.31 4.38 -4.26
N PHE A 58 24.16 3.46 -3.30
CA PHE A 58 23.35 2.24 -3.48
C PHE A 58 21.87 2.58 -3.72
N LEU A 59 21.30 3.50 -2.94
CA LEU A 59 19.89 3.86 -3.07
C LEU A 59 19.57 4.50 -4.42
N ARG A 60 20.52 5.29 -4.96
CA ARG A 60 20.38 5.88 -6.30
C ARG A 60 20.35 4.81 -7.38
N ARG A 61 21.27 3.85 -7.31
CA ARG A 61 21.33 2.73 -8.26
C ARG A 61 20.04 1.90 -8.18
N LEU A 62 19.63 1.52 -6.97
CA LEU A 62 18.39 0.76 -6.75
C LEU A 62 17.16 1.49 -7.31
N ALA A 63 17.05 2.81 -7.10
CA ALA A 63 15.96 3.60 -7.67
C ALA A 63 15.96 3.58 -9.21
N GLY A 64 17.15 3.65 -9.83
CA GLY A 64 17.32 3.55 -11.27
C GLY A 64 16.91 2.18 -11.80
N ASP A 65 17.40 1.12 -11.16
CA ASP A 65 17.10 -0.26 -11.52
C ASP A 65 15.59 -0.54 -11.39
N LEU A 66 14.96 -0.16 -10.28
CA LEU A 66 13.51 -0.32 -10.09
C LEU A 66 12.68 0.45 -11.13
N LYS A 67 13.11 1.66 -11.52
CA LYS A 67 12.43 2.42 -12.56
C LYS A 67 12.53 1.75 -13.94
N ASN A 68 13.64 1.08 -14.22
CA ASN A 68 13.87 0.42 -15.51
C ASN A 68 13.14 -0.93 -15.57
N GLU A 69 13.17 -1.70 -14.49
CA GLU A 69 12.54 -3.03 -14.41
C GLU A 69 11.02 -2.95 -14.19
N LEU A 70 10.54 -1.91 -13.49
CA LEU A 70 9.11 -1.73 -13.17
C LEU A 70 8.59 -0.35 -13.64
N PRO A 71 8.66 -0.02 -14.94
CA PRO A 71 8.41 1.34 -15.45
C PRO A 71 6.96 1.81 -15.27
N ALA A 72 6.01 0.88 -15.19
CA ALA A 72 4.60 1.20 -14.95
C ALA A 72 4.32 1.56 -13.48
N ILE A 73 5.20 1.16 -12.55
CA ILE A 73 4.99 1.33 -11.11
C ILE A 73 5.70 2.59 -10.62
N LYS A 74 4.91 3.51 -10.07
CA LYS A 74 5.41 4.78 -9.52
C LYS A 74 5.71 4.62 -8.03
N GLY A 75 6.47 5.56 -7.47
CA GLY A 75 6.71 5.63 -6.02
C GLY A 75 8.09 5.17 -5.55
N PHE A 76 8.99 4.73 -6.45
CA PHE A 76 10.33 4.22 -6.11
C PHE A 76 11.48 5.17 -6.48
N SER A 77 11.27 6.47 -6.32
CA SER A 77 12.39 7.43 -6.45
C SER A 77 13.41 7.22 -5.32
N GLU A 78 14.67 7.67 -5.52
CA GLU A 78 15.71 7.62 -4.48
C GLU A 78 15.20 8.26 -3.16
N ARG A 79 14.45 9.36 -3.26
CA ARG A 79 13.83 10.02 -2.11
C ARG A 79 12.80 9.13 -1.42
N ASN A 80 11.90 8.50 -2.16
CA ASN A 80 10.88 7.65 -1.57
C ASN A 80 11.49 6.40 -0.94
N ILE A 81 12.52 5.82 -1.55
CA ILE A 81 13.25 4.70 -0.96
C ILE A 81 13.91 5.12 0.36
N LYS A 82 14.49 6.33 0.45
CA LYS A 82 14.97 6.88 1.74
C LYS A 82 13.84 6.99 2.76
N LEU A 83 12.67 7.47 2.36
CA LEU A 83 11.49 7.52 3.24
C LEU A 83 11.04 6.12 3.69
N MET A 84 11.09 5.10 2.83
CA MET A 84 10.80 3.71 3.21
C MET A 84 11.78 3.22 4.29
N THR A 85 13.09 3.46 4.12
CA THR A 85 14.08 3.11 5.16
C THR A 85 13.84 3.85 6.47
N GLN A 86 13.45 5.13 6.40
CA GLN A 86 13.09 5.91 7.59
C GLN A 86 11.84 5.35 8.26
N PHE A 87 10.81 5.00 7.48
CA PHE A 87 9.58 4.43 7.98
C PHE A 87 9.82 3.14 8.77
N TYR A 88 10.63 2.22 8.23
CA TYR A 88 11.04 1.03 8.97
C TYR A 88 11.78 1.38 10.27
N ARG A 89 12.78 2.26 10.21
CA ARG A 89 13.60 2.64 11.38
C ARG A 89 12.78 3.28 12.50
N GLU A 90 11.79 4.09 12.16
CA GLU A 90 10.92 4.75 13.14
C GLU A 90 9.85 3.79 13.72
N TYR A 91 9.44 2.78 12.93
CA TYR A 91 8.38 1.84 13.31
C TYR A 91 8.81 0.37 13.13
N PRO A 92 9.88 -0.11 13.80
CA PRO A 92 10.46 -1.44 13.54
C PRO A 92 9.54 -2.62 13.90
N ASN A 93 8.45 -2.37 14.62
CA ASN A 93 7.48 -3.38 15.06
C ASN A 93 6.09 -3.18 14.43
N LEU A 94 5.99 -2.57 13.24
CA LEU A 94 4.70 -2.23 12.62
C LEU A 94 3.76 -3.43 12.52
N MET A 95 4.27 -4.62 12.19
CA MET A 95 3.47 -5.84 12.09
C MET A 95 2.96 -6.36 13.45
N THR A 96 3.59 -5.98 14.56
CA THR A 96 3.13 -6.30 15.93
C THR A 96 1.91 -5.46 16.33
N ILE A 97 1.69 -4.33 15.66
CA ILE A 97 0.57 -3.40 15.94
C ILE A 97 -0.73 -3.84 15.21
N GLY A 98 -0.64 -4.79 14.26
CA GLY A 98 -1.74 -5.20 13.37
C GLY A 98 -2.78 -6.20 13.94
N GLN A 99 -2.58 -6.79 15.13
CA GLN A 99 -3.56 -7.66 15.78
C GLN A 99 -4.59 -6.89 16.64
N ARG A 100 -5.18 -5.83 16.11
CA ARG A 100 -6.49 -5.39 16.59
C ARG A 100 -7.45 -5.37 15.42
N ALA A 101 -8.20 -6.46 15.30
CA ALA A 101 -9.45 -6.47 14.56
C ALA A 101 -10.34 -5.39 15.19
N VAL A 102 -10.39 -4.20 14.58
CA VAL A 102 -11.52 -3.30 14.77
C VAL A 102 -12.68 -3.88 13.96
N ALA A 103 -13.20 -4.99 14.47
CA ALA A 103 -14.55 -5.44 14.23
C ALA A 103 -15.40 -4.85 15.36
N GLN A 104 -16.16 -3.81 15.03
CA GLN A 104 -17.36 -3.40 15.74
C GLN A 104 -18.47 -3.28 14.70
#